data_AF-A0A5B8U7U3-F1
#
_entry.id   AF-A0A5B8U7U3-F1
#
_cell.length_a   1.000
_cell.length_b   1.000
_cell.length_c   1.000
_cell.angle_alpha   90.00
_cell.angle_beta   90.00
_cell.angle_gamma   90.00
#
_symmetry.space_group_name_H-M   'P 1'
#
loop_
_entity.id
_entity.type
_entity.pdbx_description
1 polymer ?
#
loop_
_entity_poly.entity_id
_entity_poly.type
_entity_poly.pdbx_seq_one_letter_code
_entity_poly.pdbx_strand_id
1 'polypeptide(L)' 'MSTSTISAHDLAEQLRLLRAERSLAELHGLAADTAYLADLEAEIRHTTAAYVGAAVTEIASLRGRLSGPLHG' A
#
# COMPACT_ATOMS: atom_id res chain seq x y z
N MET A 1 -3.03 24.50 3.82
CA MET A 1 -2.24 23.33 4.26
C MET A 1 -2.15 22.41 3.06
N SER A 2 -0.97 22.24 2.45
CA SER A 2 -0.79 21.25 1.40
C SER A 2 -0.79 19.88 2.06
N THR A 3 -1.86 19.12 1.92
CA THR A 3 -1.87 17.70 2.27
C THR A 3 -0.87 17.01 1.34
N SER A 4 0.28 16.58 1.88
CA SER A 4 1.20 15.74 1.14
C SER A 4 0.48 14.42 0.87
N THR A 5 0.04 14.20 -0.37
CA THR A 5 -0.56 12.92 -0.77
C THR A 5 0.50 11.84 -0.63
N ILE A 6 0.20 10.78 0.13
CA ILE A 6 1.06 9.60 0.23
C ILE A 6 1.20 9.00 -1.18
N SER A 7 2.44 8.80 -1.64
CA SER A 7 2.70 8.27 -2.97
C SER A 7 2.55 6.75 -3.04
N ALA A 8 2.43 6.22 -4.26
CA ALA A 8 2.51 4.78 -4.49
C ALA A 8 3.82 4.17 -3.97
N HIS A 9 4.93 4.91 -4.04
CA HIS A 9 6.21 4.48 -3.49
C HIS A 9 6.16 4.34 -1.95
N ASP A 10 5.59 5.32 -1.26
CA ASP A 10 5.47 5.28 0.21
C ASP A 10 4.62 4.09 0.67
N LEU A 11 3.51 3.81 -0.04
CA LEU A 11 2.64 2.66 0.24
C LEU A 11 3.33 1.32 -0.07
N ALA A 12 4.18 1.28 -1.09
CA ALA A 12 4.99 0.09 -1.40
C ALA A 12 5.99 -0.22 -0.28
N GLU A 13 6.66 0.81 0.27
CA GLU A 13 7.54 0.63 1.42
C GLU A 13 6.79 0.19 2.67
N GLN A 14 5.61 0.77 2.93
CA GLN A 14 4.76 0.32 4.03
C GLN A 14 4.34 -1.15 3.87
N LEU A 15 3.94 -1.57 2.67
CA LEU A 15 3.63 -2.99 2.39
C LEU A 15 4.84 -3.91 2.61
N ARG A 16 6.04 -3.47 2.24
CA ARG A 16 7.28 -4.22 2.48
C ARG A 16 7.51 -4.42 3.98
N LEU A 17 7.30 -3.37 4.77
CA LEU A 17 7.43 -3.43 6.24
C LEU A 17 6.38 -4.35 6.87
N LEU A 18 5.10 -4.22 6.49
CA LEU A 18 4.03 -5.07 7.04
C LEU A 18 4.23 -6.57 6.72
N ARG A 19 4.73 -6.89 5.52
CA ARG A 19 5.08 -8.26 5.16
C ARG A 19 6.27 -8.78 5.98
N ALA A 20 7.26 -7.94 6.22
CA ALA A 20 8.39 -8.30 7.07
C ALA A 20 7.94 -8.53 8.53
N GLU A 21 7.05 -7.67 9.04
CA GLU A 21 6.43 -7.83 10.36
C GLU A 21 5.68 -9.16 10.47
N ARG A 22 4.86 -9.51 9.46
CA ARG A 22 4.15 -10.80 9.42
C ARG A 22 5.11 -11.98 9.49
N SER A 23 6.21 -11.95 8.73
CA SER A 23 7.24 -12.99 8.79
C SER A 23 7.94 -13.05 10.15
N LEU A 24 8.21 -11.90 10.79
CA LEU A 24 8.78 -11.84 12.13
C LEU A 24 7.81 -12.39 13.19
N ALA A 25 6.52 -12.08 13.08
CA ALA A 25 5.48 -12.59 13.97
C ALA A 25 5.41 -14.12 13.93
N GLU A 26 5.48 -14.72 12.74
CA GLU A 26 5.56 -16.17 12.57
C GLU A 26 6.81 -16.76 13.26
N LEU A 27 7.98 -16.13 13.06
CA LEU A 27 9.25 -16.57 13.66
C LEU A 27 9.28 -16.46 15.20
N HIS A 28 8.62 -15.45 15.76
CA HIS A 28 8.61 -15.19 17.21
C HIS A 28 7.45 -15.86 17.94
N GLY A 29 6.68 -16.72 17.27
CA GLY A 29 5.58 -17.47 17.89
C GLY A 29 4.32 -16.65 18.16
N LEU A 30 4.23 -15.43 17.60
CA LEU A 30 3.02 -14.61 17.63
C LEU A 30 1.93 -15.14 16.70
N ALA A 31 2.17 -16.24 15.99
CA ALA A 31 1.16 -16.91 15.17
C ALA A 31 -0.05 -17.42 15.99
N ALA A 32 0.12 -17.61 17.30
CA ALA A 32 -0.96 -17.98 18.22
C ALA A 32 -1.82 -16.77 18.63
N ASP A 33 -1.33 -15.54 18.44
CA ASP A 33 -2.10 -14.32 18.68
C ASP A 33 -2.95 -14.00 17.44
N THR A 34 -4.13 -14.62 17.39
CA THR A 34 -5.04 -14.53 16.24
C THR A 34 -5.63 -13.14 16.07
N ALA A 35 -5.78 -12.36 17.14
CA ALA A 35 -6.27 -10.98 17.07
C ALA A 35 -5.22 -10.09 16.41
N TYR A 36 -3.97 -10.17 16.87
CA TYR A 36 -2.86 -9.44 16.27
C TYR A 36 -2.67 -9.79 14.78
N LEU A 37 -2.70 -11.08 14.42
CA LEU A 37 -2.59 -11.48 13.01
C LEU A 37 -3.76 -11.03 12.14
N ALA A 38 -4.97 -11.01 12.69
CA ALA A 38 -6.15 -10.52 11.97
C ALA A 38 -6.03 -9.02 11.68
N ASP A 39 -5.54 -8.23 12.65
CA ASP A 39 -5.30 -6.81 12.48
C ASP A 39 -4.19 -6.54 11.45
N LEU A 40 -3.07 -7.27 11.54
CA LEU A 40 -1.96 -7.16 10.60
C LEU A 40 -2.38 -7.52 9.16
N GLU A 41 -3.19 -8.56 8.99
CA GLU A 41 -3.73 -8.94 7.68
C GLU A 41 -4.76 -7.91 7.17
N ALA A 42 -5.56 -7.31 8.05
CA ALA A 42 -6.45 -6.23 7.69
C ALA A 42 -5.67 -5.00 7.20
N GLU A 43 -4.57 -4.65 7.87
CA GLU A 43 -3.71 -3.54 7.46
C GLU A 43 -3.02 -3.83 6.12
N ILE A 44 -2.47 -5.02 5.91
CA ILE A 44 -1.87 -5.42 4.62
C ILE A 44 -2.88 -5.28 3.49
N ARG A 45 -4.13 -5.74 3.68
CA ARG A 45 -5.18 -5.61 2.67
C ARG A 45 -5.55 -4.15 2.40
N HIS A 46 -5.67 -3.35 3.45
CA HIS A 46 -6.00 -1.92 3.31
C HIS A 46 -4.90 -1.18 2.54
N THR A 47 -3.65 -1.34 2.95
CA THR A 47 -2.49 -0.70 2.31
C THR A 47 -2.30 -1.20 0.88
N THR A 48 -2.62 -2.47 0.59
CA THR A 48 -2.61 -2.99 -0.79
C THR A 48 -3.62 -2.27 -1.68
N ALA A 49 -4.85 -2.10 -1.20
CA ALA A 49 -5.87 -1.37 -1.96
C ALA A 49 -5.48 0.10 -2.19
N ALA A 50 -4.92 0.75 -1.16
CA ALA A 50 -4.41 2.12 -1.26
C ALA A 50 -3.26 2.21 -2.28
N TYR A 51 -2.29 1.30 -2.23
CA TYR A 51 -1.17 1.23 -3.16
C TYR A 51 -1.64 1.12 -4.61
N VAL A 52 -2.57 0.19 -4.89
CA VAL A 52 -3.11 0.00 -6.25
C VAL A 52 -3.81 1.28 -6.73
N GLY A 53 -4.61 1.92 -5.88
CA GLY A 53 -5.26 3.18 -6.20
C GLY A 53 -4.25 4.28 -6.55
N ALA A 54 -3.26 4.49 -5.68
CA ALA A 54 -2.21 5.49 -5.89
C ALA A 54 -1.40 5.21 -7.18
N ALA A 55 -0.96 3.96 -7.37
CA ALA A 55 -0.15 3.57 -8.53
C ALA A 55 -0.90 3.78 -9.85
N VAL A 56 -2.18 3.39 -9.92
CA VAL A 56 -3.00 3.59 -11.12
C VAL A 56 -3.24 5.08 -11.39
N THR A 57 -3.53 5.87 -10.36
CA THR A 57 -3.73 7.32 -10.48
C THR A 57 -2.45 8.03 -10.95
N GLU A 58 -1.29 7.67 -10.39
CA GLU A 58 0.00 8.24 -10.78
C GLU A 58 0.35 7.87 -12.24
N ILE A 59 0.16 6.62 -12.65
CA ILE A 59 0.35 6.16 -14.03
C ILE A 59 -0.58 6.90 -14.99
N ALA A 60 -1.87 7.00 -14.67
CA ALA A 60 -2.85 7.72 -15.49
C ALA A 60 -2.48 9.19 -15.63
N SER A 61 -2.04 9.82 -14.54
CA SER A 61 -1.58 11.21 -14.51
C SER A 61 -0.33 11.41 -15.37
N LEU A 62 0.66 10.51 -15.25
CA LEU A 62 1.87 10.52 -16.08
C LEU A 62 1.52 10.35 -17.57
N ARG A 63 0.65 9.40 -17.89
CA ARG A 63 0.17 9.17 -19.27
C ARG A 63 -0.54 10.40 -19.84
N GLY A 64 -1.42 11.04 -19.07
CA GLY A 64 -2.10 12.26 -19.50
C GLY A 64 -1.15 13.42 -19.80
N ARG A 65 -0.05 13.54 -19.05
CA ARG A 65 1.01 14.52 -19.35
C ARG A 65 1.80 14.20 -20.61
N LEU A 66 2.02 12.92 -20.91
CA LEU A 66 2.81 12.50 -22.08
C LEU A 66 2.00 12.49 -23.39
N SER A 67 0.71 12.16 -23.33
CA SER A 67 -0.14 11.97 -24.52
C SER A 67 -1.14 13.11 -24.76
N GLY A 68 -1.16 14.13 -23.88
CA GLY A 68 -2.21 15.14 -23.85
C GLY A 68 -3.52 14.62 -23.24
N PRO A 69 -4.51 15.51 -22.99
CA PRO A 69 -5.82 15.09 -22.51
C PRO A 69 -6.47 14.10 -23.48
N LEU A 70 -6.89 12.94 -22.97
CA LEU A 70 -7.78 12.05 -23.71
C LEU A 70 -9.13 12.75 -23.81
N HIS A 71 -9.39 13.36 -24.97
CA HIS A 71 -10.73 13.81 -25.32
C HIS A 71 -11.55 12.55 -25.62
N GLY A 72 -12.44 12.22 -24.68
CA GLY A 72 -13.53 11.27 -24.89
C GLY A 72 -14.74 11.99 -25.46
#